data_AF-A0A1G2T3J7-F1
#
_entry.id   AF-A0A1G2T3J7-F1
#
_cell.length_a   1.000
_cell.length_b   1.000
_cell.length_c   1.000
_cell.angle_alpha   90.00
_cell.angle_beta   90.00
_cell.angle_gamma   90.00
#
_symmetry.space_group_name_H-M   'P 1'
#
loop_
_entity.id
_entity.type
_entity.pdbx_description
1 polymer ?
#
loop_
_entity_poly.entity_id
_entity_poly.type
_entity_poly.pdbx_seq_one_letter_code
_entity_poly.pdbx_strand_id
1 'polypeptide(L)'
;MTNIKGLIEAVGGLINPLIAILVGLALLVFFWGLAKFIFRAGGDTKAVEEGKTLMIWGLIALFVMVSVWGIISFIQNAFLPGGGSTPTSLPTSTGLPAVTEI
;
A
#
# COMPACT_ATOMS: atom_id res chain seq x y z
N MET A 1 -18.55 -25.04 6.23
CA MET A 1 -17.64 -24.19 7.05
C MET A 1 -17.51 -22.81 6.41
N THR A 2 -18.63 -22.08 6.33
CA THR A 2 -18.76 -20.88 5.47
C THR A 2 -18.75 -19.59 6.31
N ASN A 3 -19.18 -19.68 7.57
CA ASN A 3 -19.36 -18.52 8.46
C ASN A 3 -18.04 -17.84 8.84
N ILE A 4 -16.96 -18.60 9.08
CA ILE A 4 -15.64 -18.05 9.39
C ILE A 4 -15.02 -17.35 8.16
N LYS A 5 -15.23 -17.91 6.96
CA LYS A 5 -14.74 -17.31 5.71
C LYS A 5 -15.42 -15.97 5.42
N GLY A 6 -16.74 -15.90 5.57
CA GLY A 6 -17.49 -14.66 5.41
C GLY A 6 -17.11 -13.57 6.42
N LEU A 7 -16.79 -13.95 7.66
CA LEU A 7 -16.28 -13.00 8.66
C LEU A 7 -14.89 -12.46 8.28
N ILE A 8 -13.99 -13.34 7.81
CA ILE A 8 -12.65 -12.96 7.34
C ILE A 8 -12.74 -12.02 6.13
N GLU A 9 -13.63 -12.29 5.17
CA GLU A 9 -13.81 -11.46 3.98
C GLU A 9 -14.43 -10.10 4.31
N ALA A 10 -15.43 -10.07 5.21
CA ALA A 10 -16.04 -8.82 5.65
C ALA A 10 -15.05 -7.92 6.41
N VAL A 11 -14.22 -8.52 7.28
CA VAL A 11 -13.19 -7.80 8.03
C VAL A 11 -12.04 -7.37 7.11
N GLY A 12 -11.60 -8.24 6.20
CA GLY A 12 -10.58 -7.92 5.19
C GLY A 12 -10.99 -6.78 4.25
N GLY A 13 -12.27 -6.71 3.87
CA GLY A 13 -12.82 -5.63 3.04
C GLY A 13 -12.78 -4.25 3.69
N LEU A 14 -12.79 -4.18 5.03
CA LEU A 14 -12.66 -2.92 5.78
C LEU A 14 -11.21 -2.54 6.07
N ILE A 15 -10.33 -3.51 6.27
CA ILE A 15 -8.93 -3.26 6.65
C ILE A 15 -8.11 -2.71 5.49
N ASN A 16 -8.31 -3.25 4.28
CA ASN A 16 -7.51 -2.84 3.12
C ASN A 16 -7.63 -1.33 2.78
N PRO A 17 -8.85 -0.73 2.70
CA PRO A 17 -8.96 0.72 2.47
C PRO A 17 -8.47 1.54 3.67
N LEU A 18 -8.59 1.02 4.90
CA LEU A 18 -8.11 1.72 6.09
C LEU A 18 -6.58 1.84 6.10
N ILE A 19 -5.86 0.78 5.70
CA ILE A 19 -4.41 0.80 5.55
C ILE A 19 -4.01 1.83 4.48
N ALA A 20 -4.69 1.85 3.33
CA ALA A 20 -4.41 2.83 2.27
C ALA A 20 -4.57 4.29 2.77
N ILE A 21 -5.63 4.56 3.55
CA ILE A 21 -5.86 5.88 4.16
C ILE A 21 -4.76 6.22 5.17
N LEU A 22 -4.38 5.29 6.05
CA LEU A 22 -3.32 5.50 7.05
C LEU A 22 -1.96 5.77 6.39
N VAL A 23 -1.63 5.06 5.31
CA VAL A 23 -0.42 5.30 4.53
C VAL A 23 -0.46 6.68 3.89
N GLY A 24 -1.60 7.08 3.31
CA GLY A 24 -1.80 8.42 2.78
C GLY A 24 -1.61 9.53 3.83
N LEU A 25 -2.17 9.33 5.03
CA LEU A 25 -2.00 10.24 6.17
C LEU A 25 -0.53 10.31 6.63
N ALA A 26 0.14 9.16 6.72
CA ALA A 26 1.55 9.09 7.11
C ALA A 26 2.45 9.83 6.12
N LEU A 27 2.19 9.70 4.81
CA LEU A 27 2.89 10.47 3.78
C LEU A 27 2.65 11.97 3.94
N LEU A 28 1.42 12.40 4.21
CA LEU A 28 1.09 13.81 4.38
C LEU A 28 1.82 14.43 5.59
N VAL A 29 1.86 13.71 6.71
CA VAL A 29 2.62 14.12 7.92
C VAL A 29 4.12 14.12 7.66
N PHE A 30 4.62 13.14 6.90
CA PHE A 30 6.02 13.08 6.49
C PHE A 30 6.43 14.31 5.67
N PHE A 31 5.65 14.66 4.63
CA PHE A 31 5.91 15.86 3.82
C PHE A 31 5.83 17.15 4.65
N TRP A 32 4.90 17.25 5.59
CA TRP A 32 4.81 18.40 6.49
C TRP A 32 6.04 18.50 7.41
N GLY A 33 6.50 17.38 7.98
CA GLY A 33 7.72 17.32 8.76
C GLY A 33 8.95 17.74 7.96
N LEU A 34 9.05 17.27 6.72
CA LEU A 34 10.15 17.57 5.80
C LEU A 34 10.16 19.05 5.38
N ALA A 35 8.99 19.61 5.06
CA ALA A 35 8.87 21.03 4.71
C ALA A 35 9.25 21.94 5.89
N LYS A 36 8.73 21.66 7.09
CA LYS A 36 9.09 22.39 8.32
C LYS A 36 10.59 22.35 8.60
N PHE A 37 11.22 21.22 8.30
CA PHE A 37 12.65 21.06 8.46
C PHE A 37 13.46 21.93 7.46
N ILE A 38 13.10 21.89 6.17
CA ILE A 38 13.75 22.72 5.13
C ILE A 38 13.64 24.21 5.46
N PHE A 39 12.46 24.69 5.89
CA PHE A 39 12.26 26.10 6.22
C PHE A 39 13.08 26.59 7.42
N ARG A 40 13.46 25.70 8.37
CA ARG A 40 14.27 26.07 9.54
C ARG A 40 15.78 26.05 9.26
N ALA A 41 16.23 25.38 8.21
CA ALA A 41 17.64 25.24 7.86
C ALA A 41 18.26 26.48 7.18
N GLY A 42 17.45 27.44 6.72
CA GLY A 42 17.92 28.56 5.89
C GLY A 42 18.49 29.80 6.62
N GLY A 43 18.53 29.82 7.95
CA GLY A 43 18.75 31.07 8.71
C GLY A 43 20.10 31.28 9.40
N ASP A 44 20.90 30.23 9.65
CA ASP A 44 22.06 30.35 10.55
C ASP A 44 23.17 29.35 10.16
N THR A 45 24.45 29.77 10.15
CA THR A 45 25.59 28.93 9.72
C THR A 45 25.75 27.67 10.60
N LYS A 46 25.37 27.73 11.88
CA LYS A 46 25.28 26.53 12.74
C LYS A 46 24.10 25.62 12.37
N ALA A 47 23.00 26.21 11.92
CA ALA A 47 21.81 25.47 11.47
C ALA A 47 22.04 24.78 10.11
N VAL A 48 23.04 25.19 9.32
CA VAL A 48 23.42 24.49 8.08
C VAL A 48 24.11 23.15 8.39
N GLU A 49 24.96 23.10 9.41
CA GLU A 49 25.67 21.88 9.80
C GLU A 49 24.73 20.85 10.46
N GLU A 50 23.86 21.32 11.36
CA GLU A 50 22.74 20.52 11.89
C GLU A 50 21.74 20.15 10.78
N GLY A 51 21.50 21.06 9.84
CA GLY A 51 20.63 20.85 8.69
C GLY A 51 21.13 19.76 7.76
N LYS A 52 22.43 19.67 7.47
CA LYS A 52 22.98 18.54 6.70
C LYS A 52 22.76 17.21 7.40
N THR A 53 22.97 17.17 8.71
CA THR A 53 22.75 15.95 9.51
C THR A 53 21.29 15.54 9.45
N LEU A 54 20.37 16.48 9.66
CA LEU A 54 18.93 16.22 9.58
C LEU A 54 18.46 15.87 8.16
N MET A 55 19.08 16.41 7.10
CA MET A 55 18.80 16.02 5.71
C MET A 55 19.15 14.55 5.46
N ILE A 56 20.28 14.09 5.99
CA ILE A 56 20.69 12.68 5.93
C ILE A 56 19.72 11.81 6.74
N TRP A 57 19.31 12.23 7.94
CA TRP A 57 18.30 11.52 8.73
C TRP A 57 16.94 11.45 8.03
N GLY A 58 16.52 12.52 7.35
CA GLY A 58 15.29 12.55 6.55
C GLY A 58 15.37 11.61 5.34
N LEU A 59 16.52 11.55 4.66
CA LEU A 59 16.75 10.62 3.55
C LEU A 59 16.75 9.16 4.02
N ILE A 60 17.37 8.87 5.17
CA ILE A 60 17.37 7.53 5.77
C ILE A 60 15.94 7.12 6.15
N ALA A 61 15.17 8.02 6.78
CA ALA A 61 13.78 7.76 7.12
C ALA A 61 12.91 7.48 5.88
N LEU A 62 13.10 8.26 4.81
CA LEU A 62 12.43 8.04 3.52
C LEU A 62 12.79 6.67 2.94
N PHE A 63 14.09 6.35 2.91
CA PHE A 63 14.59 5.10 2.38
C PHE A 63 14.01 3.89 3.11
N VAL A 64 13.98 3.92 4.45
CA VAL A 64 13.42 2.81 5.25
C VAL A 64 11.91 2.67 5.01
N MET A 65 11.15 3.76 4.98
CA MET A 65 9.70 3.69 4.72
C MET A 65 9.37 3.07 3.36
N VAL A 66 10.05 3.52 2.29
CA VAL A 66 9.85 2.99 0.94
C VAL A 66 10.34 1.55 0.82
N SER A 67 11.48 1.23 1.44
CA SER A 67 12.07 -0.12 1.42
C SER A 67 11.14 -1.14 2.06
N VAL A 68 10.57 -0.86 3.22
CA VAL A 68 9.63 -1.78 3.90
C VAL A 68 8.40 -2.04 3.04
N TRP A 69 7.78 -1.01 2.45
CA TRP A 69 6.61 -1.19 1.58
C TRP A 69 6.94 -1.95 0.29
N GLY A 70 8.08 -1.62 -0.33
CA GLY A 70 8.57 -2.32 -1.52
C GLY A 70 8.82 -3.81 -1.26
N ILE A 71 9.41 -4.13 -0.10
CA ILE A 71 9.66 -5.52 0.32
C ILE A 71 8.35 -6.25 0.61
N ILE A 72 7.39 -5.62 1.30
CA ILE A 72 6.07 -6.22 1.57
C ILE A 72 5.35 -6.53 0.25
N SER A 73 5.33 -5.58 -0.68
CA SER A 73 4.72 -5.76 -2.01
C SER A 73 5.44 -6.83 -2.82
N PHE A 74 6.77 -6.86 -2.77
CA PHE A 74 7.57 -7.88 -3.45
C PHE A 74 7.28 -9.28 -2.91
N ILE A 75 7.24 -9.45 -1.59
CA ILE A 75 6.92 -10.72 -0.95
C ILE A 75 5.48 -11.15 -1.26
N GLN A 76 4.51 -10.23 -1.22
CA GLN A 76 3.12 -10.53 -1.58
C GLN A 76 3.02 -11.03 -3.02
N ASN A 77 3.66 -10.37 -3.98
CA ASN A 77 3.61 -10.79 -5.38
C ASN A 77 4.44 -12.05 -5.66
N ALA A 78 5.56 -12.24 -4.97
CA ALA A 78 6.45 -13.40 -5.16
C ALA A 78 5.89 -14.69 -4.53
N PHE A 79 5.21 -14.58 -3.38
CA PHE A 79 4.71 -15.74 -2.63
C PHE A 79 3.19 -15.92 -2.70
N LEU A 80 2.42 -14.91 -3.12
CA LEU A 80 0.96 -15.00 -3.32
C LEU A 80 0.54 -14.55 -4.74
N PRO A 81 0.90 -15.31 -5.79
CA PRO A 81 0.44 -15.02 -7.15
C PRO A 81 -1.08 -15.27 -7.24
N GLY A 82 -1.90 -14.22 -7.09
CA GLY A 82 -3.36 -14.28 -7.25
C GLY A 82 -4.19 -13.52 -6.20
N GLY A 83 -3.58 -12.89 -5.19
CA GLY A 83 -4.30 -12.25 -4.07
C GLY A 83 -5.15 -11.01 -4.42
N GLY A 84 -5.15 -10.53 -5.66
CA GLY A 84 -5.91 -9.35 -6.11
C GLY A 84 -6.97 -9.62 -7.17
N SER A 85 -7.11 -10.86 -7.64
CA SER A 85 -8.05 -11.19 -8.71
C SER A 85 -9.41 -11.55 -8.13
N THR A 86 -10.32 -10.58 -8.12
CA THR A 86 -11.76 -10.84 -8.01
C THR A 86 -12.11 -12.00 -8.94
N PRO A 87 -12.88 -13.01 -8.48
CA PRO A 87 -13.13 -14.22 -9.26
C PRO A 87 -13.72 -13.81 -10.62
N THR A 88 -12.92 -13.95 -11.67
CA THR A 88 -13.36 -13.81 -13.05
C THR A 88 -14.53 -14.77 -13.20
N SER A 89 -15.72 -14.22 -13.40
CA SER A 89 -16.93 -14.98 -13.68
C SER A 89 -16.58 -16.08 -14.68
N LEU A 90 -16.83 -17.34 -14.30
CA LEU A 90 -16.75 -18.45 -15.23
C LEU A 90 -17.55 -18.07 -16.48
N PRO A 91 -17.04 -18.29 -17.71
CA PRO A 91 -17.87 -18.14 -18.88
C PRO A 91 -19.02 -19.15 -18.72
N THR A 92 -20.21 -18.64 -18.43
CA THR A 92 -21.43 -19.42 -18.52
C THR A 92 -21.55 -19.80 -19.99
N SER A 93 -21.19 -21.04 -20.31
CA SER A 93 -21.53 -21.71 -21.56
C SER A 93 -23.05 -21.81 -21.64
N THR A 94 -23.67 -20.70 -22.03
CA THR A 94 -25.07 -20.59 -22.40
C THR A 94 -25.07 -20.77 -23.91
N GLY A 95 -25.13 -22.01 -24.38
CA GLY A 95 -25.06 -22.27 -25.82
C GLY A 95 -24.85 -23.72 -26.22
N LEU A 96 -25.52 -24.67 -25.56
CA LEU A 96 -25.85 -25.93 -26.22
C LEU A 96 -27.28 -25.77 -26.74
N PRO A 97 -27.51 -25.64 -28.07
CA PRO A 97 -28.86 -25.72 -28.60
C PRO A 97 -29.45 -27.06 -28.15
N ALA A 98 -30.69 -27.02 -27.66
CA ALA A 98 -31.47 -28.22 -27.44
C ALA A 98 -31.36 -29.08 -28.71
N VAL A 99 -30.87 -30.30 -28.55
CA VAL A 99 -30.98 -31.36 -29.56
C VAL A 99 -32.48 -31.65 -29.68
N THR A 100 -33.15 -30.80 -30.43
CA THR A 100 -34.36 -31.09 -31.17
C THR A 100 -33.87 -31.61 -32.53
N GLU A 101 -34.49 -32.69 -33.01
CA GLU A 101 -34.07 -33.60 -34.08
C GLU A 101 -33.18 -34.73 -33.53
N ILE A 102 -33.68 -35.95 -33.34
CA ILE A 102 -34.44 -36.80 -34.29
C ILE A 102 -35.45 -37.69 -33.53
#